data_AF-A0A819TGV6-F1
#
_entry.id   AF-A0A819TGV6-F1
#
_cell.length_a   1.000
_cell.length_b   1.000
_cell.length_c   1.000
_cell.angle_alpha   90.00
_cell.angle_beta   90.00
_cell.angle_gamma   90.00
#
_symmetry.space_group_name_H-M   'P 1'
#
loop_
_entity.id
_entity.type
_entity.pdbx_description
1 polymer ?
#
loop_
_entity_poly.entity_id
_entity_poly.type
_entity_poly.pdbx_seq_one_letter_code
_entity_poly.pdbx_strand_id
1 'polypeptide(L)' 'MLILNNYIYKLNKSTTKVNGDHVHPQEPEKVEIRTFKQILKERAINEVTPIPKIYDEESAKANLTTSSIAVLPSEREMST' A
#
# COMPACT_ATOMS: atom_id res chain seq x y z
N MET A 1 42.03 11.65 -7.90
CA MET A 1 40.73 11.32 -8.56
C MET A 1 39.75 10.50 -7.70
N LEU A 2 40.06 10.10 -6.45
CA LEU A 2 39.12 9.33 -5.60
C LEU A 2 38.28 10.15 -4.61
N ILE A 3 38.68 11.40 -4.34
CA ILE A 3 38.05 12.24 -3.31
C ILE A 3 36.73 12.87 -3.81
N LEU A 4 36.63 13.20 -5.10
CA LEU A 4 35.42 13.80 -5.69
C LEU A 4 34.22 12.82 -5.72
N ASN A 5 34.47 11.56 -6.07
CA ASN A 5 33.40 10.56 -6.19
C ASN A 5 32.71 10.28 -4.84
N ASN A 6 33.45 10.36 -3.74
CA ASN A 6 32.90 10.14 -2.41
C ASN A 6 32.06 11.35 -1.92
N TYR A 7 32.40 12.56 -2.37
CA TYR A 7 31.66 13.78 -2.05
C TYR A 7 30.29 13.83 -2.75
N ILE A 8 30.23 13.40 -4.01
CA ILE A 8 28.99 13.28 -4.79
C ILE A 8 28.07 12.21 -4.20
N TYR A 9 28.61 11.08 -3.74
CA TYR A 9 27.82 10.03 -3.09
C TYR A 9 27.22 10.50 -1.75
N LYS A 10 27.94 11.34 -1.00
CA LYS A 10 27.48 11.89 0.28
C LYS A 10 26.39 12.96 0.12
N LEU A 11 26.44 13.76 -0.94
CA LEU A 11 25.43 14.78 -1.25
C LEU A 11 24.08 14.16 -1.70
N ASN A 12 24.10 13.06 -2.47
CA ASN A 12 22.88 12.39 -2.91
C ASN A 12 22.15 11.61 -1.81
N LYS A 13 22.78 11.42 -0.63
CA LYS A 13 22.16 10.74 0.53
C LYS A 13 21.53 11.73 1.52
N SER A 14 21.45 13.01 1.18
CA SER A 14 20.65 13.97 1.94
C SER A 14 19.26 14.05 1.31
N THR A 15 18.39 13.08 1.62
CA THR A 15 16.95 13.27 1.43
C THR A 15 16.52 14.41 2.34
N THR A 16 16.44 15.62 1.81
CA THR A 16 15.75 16.73 2.46
C THR A 16 14.33 16.26 2.74
N LYS A 17 14.00 16.04 4.01
CA LYS A 17 12.62 15.84 4.44
C LYS A 17 11.91 17.17 4.21
N VAL A 18 11.34 17.34 3.03
CA VAL A 18 10.46 18.45 2.74
C VAL A 18 9.17 18.13 3.49
N ASN A 19 9.02 18.68 4.69
CA ASN A 19 7.74 18.70 5.39
C ASN A 19 6.85 19.75 4.70
N GLY A 20 6.39 19.43 3.50
CA GLY A 20 5.30 20.15 2.85
C GLY A 20 4.02 19.38 3.11
N ASP A 21 2.93 20.08 3.48
CA ASP A 21 1.60 19.51 3.40
C ASP A 21 1.26 19.30 1.92
N HIS A 22 1.61 18.12 1.41
CA HIS A 22 1.31 17.71 0.04
C HIS A 22 -0.15 17.27 -0.03
N VAL A 23 -1.04 18.21 -0.33
CA VAL A 23 -2.43 17.92 -0.65
C VAL A 23 -2.50 17.38 -2.07
N HIS A 24 -2.28 16.07 -2.23
CA HIS A 24 -2.62 15.39 -3.48
C HIS A 24 -4.14 15.24 -3.56
N PRO A 25 -4.77 15.55 -4.71
CA PRO A 25 -6.16 15.15 -4.95
C PRO A 25 -6.29 13.66 -4.67
N GLN A 26 -7.16 13.30 -3.73
CA GLN A 26 -7.41 11.89 -3.43
C GLN A 26 -8.14 11.29 -4.63
N GLU A 27 -7.44 10.47 -5.39
CA GLU A 27 -8.10 9.64 -6.39
C GLU A 27 -9.02 8.64 -5.66
N PRO A 28 -10.32 8.63 -5.96
CA PRO A 28 -11.31 7.84 -5.20
C PRO A 28 -10.95 6.34 -5.20
N GLU A 29 -10.44 5.83 -6.33
CA GLU A 29 -9.98 4.46 -6.47
C GLU A 29 -8.85 4.09 -5.49
N LYS A 30 -7.90 5.00 -5.25
CA LYS A 30 -6.81 4.78 -4.28
C LYS A 30 -7.31 4.77 -2.84
N VAL A 31 -8.35 5.55 -2.54
CA VAL A 31 -8.99 5.57 -1.22
C VAL A 31 -9.75 4.27 -0.97
N GLU A 32 -10.46 3.76 -1.96
CA GLU A 32 -11.20 2.50 -1.89
C GLU A 32 -10.25 1.31 -1.67
N ILE A 33 -9.15 1.23 -2.44
CA ILE A 33 -8.13 0.19 -2.26
C ILE A 33 -7.51 0.25 -0.86
N ARG A 34 -7.23 1.46 -0.35
CA ARG A 34 -6.67 1.64 1.00
C ARG A 34 -7.65 1.18 2.08
N THR A 35 -8.92 1.56 1.95
CA THR A 35 -9.99 1.17 2.87
C THR A 35 -10.16 -0.34 2.87
N PHE A 36 -10.19 -0.96 1.69
CA PHE A 36 -10.28 -2.41 1.53
C PHE A 36 -9.12 -3.14 2.23
N LYS A 37 -7.88 -2.69 2.02
CA LYS A 37 -6.71 -3.25 2.71
C LYS A 37 -6.79 -3.11 4.22
N GLN A 38 -7.36 -2.02 4.72
CA GLN A 38 -7.51 -1.79 6.15
C GLN A 38 -8.53 -2.77 6.75
N ILE A 39 -9.68 -2.98 6.09
CA ILE A 39 -10.71 -3.92 6.52
C ILE A 39 -10.15 -5.34 6.57
N LEU A 40 -9.44 -5.78 5.53
CA LEU A 40 -8.83 -7.11 5.50
C LEU A 40 -7.87 -7.34 6.67
N LYS A 41 -7.01 -6.35 6.96
CA LYS A 41 -6.06 -6.42 8.07
C LYS A 41 -6.76 -6.46 9.43
N GLU A 42 -7.77 -5.62 9.61
CA GLU A 42 -8.52 -5.56 10.86
C GLU A 42 -9.26 -6.87 11.13
N ARG A 43 -9.94 -7.43 10.12
CA ARG A 43 -10.62 -8.72 10.24
C ARG A 43 -9.64 -9.87 10.46
N ALA A 44 -8.52 -9.90 9.74
CA ALA A 44 -7.50 -10.95 9.90
C ALA A 44 -6.87 -10.98 11.31
N ILE A 45 -6.81 -9.85 12.01
CA ILE A 45 -6.30 -9.76 13.39
C ILE A 45 -7.38 -10.16 14.41
N ASN A 46 -8.64 -9.74 14.18
CA ASN A 46 -9.71 -9.84 15.17
C ASN A 46 -10.56 -11.11 15.03
N GLU A 47 -10.52 -11.78 13.88
CA GLU A 47 -11.32 -12.98 13.60
C GLU A 47 -10.43 -14.22 13.51
N VAL A 48 -11.02 -15.38 13.81
CA VAL A 48 -10.40 -16.70 13.57
C VAL A 48 -10.64 -17.17 12.13
N THR A 49 -11.39 -16.38 11.35
CA THR A 49 -11.70 -16.66 9.95
C THR A 49 -10.40 -16.67 9.12
N PRO A 50 -10.14 -17.70 8.31
CA PRO A 50 -8.94 -17.73 7.47
C PRO A 50 -8.89 -16.53 6.51
N ILE A 51 -7.69 -15.96 6.31
CA ILE A 51 -7.44 -14.81 5.44
C ILE A 51 -8.03 -14.98 4.03
N PRO A 52 -7.91 -16.15 3.35
CA PRO A 52 -8.52 -16.34 2.03
C PRO A 52 -10.03 -16.14 2.04
N LYS A 53 -10.70 -16.67 3.08
CA LYS A 53 -12.14 -16.53 3.23
C LYS A 53 -12.56 -15.08 3.51
N ILE A 54 -11.79 -14.36 4.31
CA ILE A 54 -12.00 -12.91 4.54
C ILE A 54 -11.83 -12.15 3.21
N TYR A 55 -10.82 -12.50 2.41
CA TYR A 55 -10.56 -11.88 1.11
C TYR A 55 -11.71 -12.10 0.13
N ASP A 56 -12.20 -13.34 -0.02
CA ASP A 56 -13.34 -13.65 -0.88
C ASP A 56 -14.60 -12.89 -0.45
N GLU A 57 -14.91 -12.88 0.85
CA GLU A 57 -16.07 -12.20 1.41
C GLU A 57 -16.04 -10.68 1.18
N GLU A 58 -14.89 -10.04 1.41
CA GLU A 58 -14.75 -8.61 1.21
C GLU A 58 -14.67 -8.25 -0.28
N SER A 59 -14.01 -9.07 -1.10
CA SER A 59 -13.94 -8.86 -2.54
C SER A 59 -15.33 -8.94 -3.19
N ALA A 60 -16.21 -9.81 -2.69
CA ALA A 60 -17.60 -9.90 -3.14
C ALA A 60 -18.46 -8.69 -2.73
N LYS A 61 -18.11 -8.00 -1.62
CA LYS A 61 -18.79 -6.79 -1.15
C LYS A 61 -18.24 -5.52 -1.80
N ALA A 62 -16.99 -5.54 -2.20
CA ALA A 62 -16.31 -4.38 -2.73
C ALA A 62 -16.72 -4.13 -4.19
N ASN A 63 -17.28 -2.95 -4.48
CA ASN A 63 -17.57 -2.50 -5.84
C ASN A 63 -16.30 -1.97 -6.52
N LEU A 64 -15.24 -2.77 -6.51
CA LEU A 64 -13.96 -2.40 -7.12
C LEU A 64 -14.00 -2.60 -8.63
N THR A 65 -13.41 -1.68 -9.38
CA THR A 65 -13.26 -1.87 -10.82
C THR A 65 -12.24 -2.96 -11.11
N THR A 66 -12.30 -3.57 -12.31
CA THR A 66 -11.34 -4.60 -12.74
C THR A 66 -9.89 -4.11 -12.65
N SER A 67 -9.66 -2.81 -12.90
CA SER A 67 -8.35 -2.16 -12.74
C SER A 67 -7.93 -2.15 -11.27
N SER A 68 -8.83 -1.80 -10.35
CA SER A 68 -8.56 -1.73 -8.92
C SER A 68 -8.25 -3.11 -8.32
N ILE A 69 -8.95 -4.16 -8.79
CA ILE A 69 -8.72 -5.55 -8.38
C ILE A 69 -7.31 -6.01 -8.78
N ALA A 70 -6.81 -5.60 -9.96
CA ALA A 70 -5.48 -5.96 -10.42
C ALA A 70 -4.34 -5.39 -9.56
N VAL A 71 -4.63 -4.37 -8.73
CA VAL A 71 -3.67 -3.73 -7.82
C VAL A 71 -3.82 -4.25 -6.38
N LEU A 72 -4.81 -5.11 -6.11
CA LEU A 72 -4.93 -5.75 -4.82
C LEU A 72 -3.82 -6.80 -4.65
N PRO A 73 -3.19 -6.85 -3.46
CA PRO A 73 -2.23 -7.89 -3.14
C PRO A 73 -2.94 -9.23 -3.21
N SER A 74 -2.25 -10.22 -3.77
CA SER A 74 -2.71 -11.60 -3.80
C SER A 74 -2.84 -12.13 -2.37
N GLU A 75 -3.71 -13.12 -2.16
CA GLU A 75 -3.88 -13.80 -0.87
C GLU A 75 -2.55 -14.29 -0.28
N ARG A 76 -1.62 -14.68 -1.16
CA ARG A 76 -0.29 -15.16 -0.80
C ARG A 76 0.57 -14.07 -0.17
N GLU A 77 0.47 -12.83 -0.65
CA GLU A 77 1.20 -11.68 -0.11
C GLU A 77 0.62 -11.18 1.22
N MET A 78 -0.65 -11.51 1.50
CA MET A 78 -1.27 -11.18 2.78
C MET A 78 -1.04 -12.23 3.87
N SER A 79 -0.62 -13.44 3.49
CA SER A 79 -0.43 -14.57 4.41
C SER A 79 1.02 -14.74 4.91
N THR A 80 1.96 -13.94 4.39
CA THR A 80 3.39 -13.95 4.74
C THR A 80 3.78 -12.76 5.61
#